data_AF-A0A9E3XVN7-F1
#
_entry.id   AF-A0A9E3XVN7-F1
#
_cell.length_a   1.000
_cell.length_b   1.000
_cell.length_c   1.000
_cell.angle_alpha   90.00
_cell.angle_beta   90.00
_cell.angle_gamma   90.00
#
_symmetry.space_group_name_H-M   'P 1'
#
loop_
_entity.id
_entity.type
_entity.pdbx_description
1 polymer ?
#
loop_
_entity_poly.entity_id
_entity_poly.type
_entity_poly.pdbx_seq_one_letter_code
_entity_poly.pdbx_strand_id
1 'polypeptide(L)'
;MSVTRSHSRTRAVAIASLAALALAACGGDDSPSSEGTTASTAAPTSAPEGGADTTAAPADMEEGDVVFRTVNLLDEPVDLYVRTTGLVQAALVQAGLMPGEVSDPIAPPPDGALAVLEAGATDPECVATCPHIIATLSASADYGPTHTVLLQQADGQRSAVDLWEDPTSLGQGNSNAMPAADPSTALVVVSAGAVVNADFGMRVAYDGVAGCQDSNLPGILVGGTSTPAYAVGTDTEIVFHENLDQDCTDGPIGGPFDVGGEPGSRSHLILWGEPGALEGLVLPFLGSDGSSDGSATDEPPMGPATRDDVLAYITSELVTELGFTEEQASCTAEYFVDAVGIDTLVVDGEIVDLDSLSDDVVTVATDAMIAAVEPCGLDPSLFGA
;
A
#
# COMPACT_ATOMS: atom_id res chain seq x y z
N MET A 1 -42.38 -46.89 10.71
CA MET A 1 -42.87 -46.19 9.51
C MET A 1 -41.70 -45.43 8.91
N SER A 2 -41.06 -46.00 7.89
CA SER A 2 -40.06 -45.33 7.06
C SER A 2 -40.76 -44.70 5.87
N VAL A 3 -40.44 -43.45 5.55
CA VAL A 3 -40.54 -42.92 4.18
C VAL A 3 -39.28 -42.10 3.92
N THR A 4 -38.45 -42.64 3.04
CA THR A 4 -37.31 -42.02 2.36
C THR A 4 -37.78 -41.50 1.00
N ARG A 5 -37.26 -40.35 0.55
CA ARG A 5 -36.93 -39.95 -0.85
C ARG A 5 -36.57 -38.45 -0.82
N SER A 6 -35.34 -38.02 -1.12
CA SER A 6 -34.54 -38.08 -2.37
C SER A 6 -34.74 -36.86 -3.29
N HIS A 7 -33.74 -35.97 -3.20
CA HIS A 7 -33.10 -35.11 -4.22
C HIS A 7 -33.91 -34.47 -5.37
N SER A 8 -33.71 -33.15 -5.52
CA SER A 8 -33.29 -32.56 -6.80
C SER A 8 -32.24 -31.47 -6.56
N ARG A 9 -31.14 -31.57 -7.31
CA ARG A 9 -30.03 -30.61 -7.43
C ARG A 9 -30.43 -29.40 -8.28
N THR A 10 -29.43 -28.57 -8.57
CA THR A 10 -29.29 -27.52 -9.63
C THR A 10 -29.81 -26.12 -9.24
N ARG A 11 -29.07 -25.01 -9.33
CA ARG A 11 -27.82 -24.65 -10.06
C ARG A 11 -26.95 -23.66 -9.28
N ALA A 12 -25.64 -23.78 -9.50
CA ALA A 12 -24.60 -22.79 -9.25
C ALA A 12 -24.72 -21.59 -10.21
N VAL A 13 -24.32 -20.40 -9.76
CA VAL A 13 -23.66 -19.41 -10.61
C VAL A 13 -22.37 -19.00 -9.90
N ALA A 14 -21.27 -19.51 -10.43
CA ALA A 14 -19.92 -19.01 -10.21
C ALA A 14 -19.61 -18.12 -11.40
N ILE A 15 -19.19 -16.87 -11.18
CA ILE A 15 -18.65 -16.03 -12.25
C ILE A 15 -17.15 -16.28 -12.30
N ALA A 16 -16.71 -16.67 -13.48
CA ALA A 16 -15.42 -17.27 -13.76
C ALA A 16 -14.36 -16.22 -14.11
N SER A 17 -13.20 -16.40 -13.51
CA SER A 17 -11.89 -16.03 -14.04
C SER A 17 -11.60 -16.81 -15.34
N LEU A 18 -11.08 -16.15 -16.39
CA LEU A 18 -10.08 -16.63 -17.37
C LEU A 18 -10.10 -15.85 -18.69
N ALA A 19 -8.97 -15.18 -18.99
CA ALA A 19 -8.19 -15.28 -20.24
C ALA A 19 -7.15 -14.15 -20.28
N ALA A 20 -5.91 -14.28 -20.73
CA ALA A 20 -5.01 -15.40 -20.96
C ALA A 20 -3.64 -14.77 -21.31
N LEU A 21 -2.58 -15.33 -20.74
CA LEU A 21 -1.19 -15.17 -21.15
C LEU A 21 -0.96 -15.59 -22.61
N ALA A 22 -0.18 -14.82 -23.38
CA ALA A 22 0.97 -15.29 -24.18
C ALA A 22 1.38 -14.29 -25.29
N LEU A 23 2.58 -13.70 -25.15
CA LEU A 23 3.58 -13.73 -26.21
C LEU A 23 4.97 -13.46 -25.62
N ALA A 24 5.86 -14.39 -25.90
CA ALA A 24 7.20 -14.53 -25.37
C ALA A 24 8.21 -13.65 -26.13
N ALA A 25 9.30 -13.36 -25.42
CA ALA A 25 10.69 -13.41 -25.86
C ALA A 25 11.00 -13.20 -27.36
N CYS A 26 11.79 -12.16 -27.64
CA CYS A 26 12.83 -12.21 -28.67
C CYS A 26 14.06 -11.46 -28.15
N GLY A 27 15.15 -12.18 -27.93
CA GLY A 27 16.48 -11.63 -27.65
C GLY A 27 17.32 -11.51 -28.91
N GLY A 28 18.39 -10.71 -28.80
CA GLY A 28 19.72 -10.90 -29.39
C GLY A 28 19.90 -10.86 -30.91
N ASP A 29 20.68 -9.90 -31.42
CA ASP A 29 22.05 -10.19 -31.91
C ASP A 29 22.78 -8.92 -32.43
N ASP A 30 23.90 -8.64 -31.76
CA ASP A 30 25.27 -8.34 -32.24
C ASP A 30 25.67 -7.25 -33.27
N SER A 31 26.57 -6.37 -32.76
CA SER A 31 27.90 -5.98 -33.28
C SER A 31 28.05 -4.88 -34.38
N PRO A 32 29.22 -4.21 -34.56
CA PRO A 32 30.31 -3.86 -33.62
C PRO A 32 30.90 -2.41 -33.77
N SER A 33 31.73 -2.03 -32.78
CA SER A 33 32.93 -1.15 -32.83
C SER A 33 32.91 0.26 -33.45
N SER A 34 33.37 1.25 -32.69
CA SER A 34 34.60 2.05 -33.00
C SER A 34 35.03 2.95 -31.84
N GLU A 35 36.34 2.93 -31.58
CA GLU A 35 37.10 3.78 -30.65
C GLU A 35 37.04 5.28 -31.01
N GLY A 36 37.28 6.15 -30.02
CA GLY A 36 37.45 7.58 -30.27
C GLY A 36 37.71 8.43 -29.03
N THR A 37 38.90 8.32 -28.46
CA THR A 37 39.47 9.26 -27.47
C THR A 37 39.52 10.70 -28.01
N THR A 38 39.01 11.67 -27.25
CA THR A 38 39.62 13.00 -27.14
C THR A 38 39.35 13.63 -25.79
N ALA A 39 40.45 13.98 -25.11
CA ALA A 39 40.48 14.84 -23.94
C ALA A 39 39.92 16.23 -24.27
N SER A 40 39.22 16.85 -23.31
CA SER A 40 39.03 18.30 -23.28
C SER A 40 39.21 18.81 -21.85
N THR A 41 40.33 19.49 -21.65
CA THR A 41 40.65 20.28 -20.47
C THR A 41 39.89 21.61 -20.55
N ALA A 42 39.05 21.91 -19.57
CA ALA A 42 38.61 23.27 -19.29
C ALA A 42 38.65 23.53 -17.77
N ALA A 43 39.11 24.74 -17.45
CA ALA A 43 39.63 25.24 -16.18
C ALA A 43 38.56 25.41 -15.07
N PRO A 44 38.97 25.60 -13.80
CA PRO A 44 38.05 25.64 -12.66
C PRO A 44 37.28 26.97 -12.66
N THR A 45 35.95 26.88 -12.67
CA THR A 45 35.08 28.03 -12.45
C THR A 45 34.70 28.04 -10.97
N SER A 46 35.11 29.09 -10.29
CA SER A 46 34.81 29.37 -8.89
C SER A 46 33.31 29.31 -8.60
N ALA A 47 32.98 28.73 -7.44
CA ALA A 47 31.65 28.66 -6.87
C ALA A 47 30.99 30.06 -6.75
N PRO A 48 29.72 30.21 -7.11
CA PRO A 48 28.86 31.18 -6.47
C PRO A 48 28.39 30.60 -5.13
N GLU A 49 28.77 31.26 -4.04
CA GLU A 49 28.11 31.13 -2.74
C GLU A 49 26.65 31.60 -2.92
N GLY A 50 25.74 30.65 -3.10
CA GLY A 50 24.31 30.87 -3.06
C GLY A 50 23.70 29.66 -2.41
N GLY A 51 23.43 29.74 -1.10
CA GLY A 51 22.63 28.72 -0.43
C GLY A 51 21.30 28.63 -1.17
N ALA A 52 20.96 27.42 -1.61
CA ALA A 52 19.64 27.14 -2.14
C ALA A 52 18.62 27.54 -1.06
N ASP A 53 17.71 28.43 -1.44
CA ASP A 53 16.58 28.82 -0.61
C ASP A 53 15.71 27.56 -0.49
N THR A 54 15.88 26.84 0.62
CA THR A 54 15.05 25.67 0.97
C THR A 54 13.73 26.23 1.46
N THR A 55 12.86 26.55 0.48
CA THR A 55 11.52 27.02 0.79
C THR A 55 10.83 25.91 1.59
N ALA A 56 10.61 26.16 2.88
CA ALA A 56 9.75 25.32 3.71
C ALA A 56 8.43 25.10 2.98
N ALA A 57 7.85 23.91 3.13
CA ALA A 57 6.56 23.58 2.54
C ALA A 57 5.57 24.76 2.72
N PRO A 58 5.03 25.30 1.61
CA PRO A 58 4.10 26.41 1.71
C PRO A 58 2.89 25.93 2.52
N ALA A 59 2.48 26.72 3.52
CA ALA A 59 1.50 26.35 4.56
C ALA A 59 0.06 26.13 4.04
N ASP A 60 -0.09 26.07 2.72
CA ASP A 60 -1.31 26.08 1.92
C ASP A 60 -1.34 24.93 0.88
N MET A 61 -0.44 23.94 0.97
CA MET A 61 -0.63 22.69 0.22
C MET A 61 -1.75 21.87 0.85
N GLU A 62 -2.77 21.59 0.04
CA GLU A 62 -3.83 20.64 0.38
C GLU A 62 -3.23 19.22 0.38
N GLU A 63 -3.31 18.55 1.52
CA GLU A 63 -2.88 17.15 1.65
C GLU A 63 -3.81 16.26 0.82
N GLY A 64 -3.25 15.25 0.15
CA GLY A 64 -4.02 14.24 -0.57
C GLY A 64 -4.37 13.05 0.32
N ASP A 65 -5.15 12.12 -0.25
CA ASP A 65 -5.62 10.93 0.46
C ASP A 65 -4.57 9.81 0.59
N VAL A 66 -3.43 9.96 -0.09
CA VAL A 66 -2.34 8.97 -0.09
C VAL A 66 -1.21 9.43 0.82
N VAL A 67 -0.93 8.62 1.84
CA VAL A 67 0.05 8.88 2.88
C VAL A 67 1.27 7.99 2.71
N PHE A 68 2.45 8.61 2.66
CA PHE A 68 3.74 7.92 2.59
C PHE A 68 4.50 8.07 3.90
N ARG A 69 5.09 6.97 4.36
CA ARG A 69 6.13 6.97 5.39
C ARG A 69 7.40 6.38 4.80
N THR A 70 8.53 7.06 4.98
CA THR A 70 9.82 6.65 4.42
C THR A 70 10.70 6.04 5.49
N VAL A 71 11.36 4.92 5.19
CA VAL A 71 12.36 4.26 6.03
C VAL A 71 13.69 4.34 5.32
N ASN A 72 14.67 5.01 5.92
CA ASN A 72 15.98 5.17 5.30
C ASN A 72 16.92 4.01 5.68
N LEU A 73 17.09 3.01 4.82
CA LEU A 73 18.07 1.93 5.01
C LEU A 73 19.37 2.16 4.20
N LEU A 74 19.59 3.38 3.70
CA LEU A 74 20.86 3.79 3.10
C LEU A 74 21.89 4.09 4.20
N ASP A 75 23.16 4.18 3.82
CA ASP A 75 24.26 4.56 4.71
C ASP A 75 24.46 6.08 4.81
N GLU A 76 23.58 6.86 4.19
CA GLU A 76 23.62 8.32 4.12
C GLU A 76 22.26 8.97 4.39
N PRO A 77 22.23 10.22 4.88
CA PRO A 77 20.98 10.94 5.07
C PRO A 77 20.32 11.33 3.75
N VAL A 78 18.99 11.45 3.77
CA VAL A 78 18.17 11.88 2.62
C VAL A 78 17.26 13.04 2.98
N ASP A 79 16.88 13.82 1.98
CA ASP A 79 15.84 14.87 2.09
C ASP A 79 14.56 14.40 1.40
N LEU A 80 13.42 14.69 2.03
CA LEU A 80 12.08 14.37 1.52
C LEU A 80 11.40 15.65 1.05
N TYR A 81 10.88 15.60 -0.17
CA TYR A 81 10.18 16.70 -0.83
C TYR A 81 8.79 16.27 -1.28
N VAL A 82 7.86 17.21 -1.28
CA VAL A 82 6.59 17.10 -1.99
C VAL A 82 6.66 17.93 -3.27
N ARG A 83 6.23 17.35 -4.39
CA ARG A 83 6.21 17.98 -5.70
C ARG A 83 4.79 17.99 -6.25
N THR A 84 4.38 19.05 -6.92
CA THR A 84 3.09 19.13 -7.64
C THR A 84 3.30 18.91 -9.14
N THR A 85 2.32 18.31 -9.82
CA THR A 85 2.36 18.21 -11.29
C THR A 85 1.90 19.54 -11.93
N GLY A 86 2.63 20.03 -12.93
CA GLY A 86 2.23 21.21 -13.71
C GLY A 86 2.84 22.55 -13.27
N LEU A 87 3.33 22.67 -12.03
CA LEU A 87 4.25 23.73 -11.61
C LEU A 87 5.55 23.09 -11.17
N VAL A 88 6.69 23.64 -11.58
CA VAL A 88 7.99 23.20 -11.08
C VAL A 88 8.14 23.75 -9.67
N GLN A 89 7.51 23.07 -8.72
CA GLN A 89 7.56 23.39 -7.29
C GLN A 89 7.91 22.12 -6.53
N ALA A 90 8.93 22.24 -5.69
CA ALA A 90 9.35 21.19 -4.76
C ALA A 90 9.45 21.82 -3.38
N ALA A 91 8.67 21.31 -2.45
CA ALA A 91 8.60 21.76 -1.07
C ALA A 91 9.36 20.77 -0.19
N LEU A 92 10.36 21.25 0.56
CA LEU A 92 11.06 20.42 1.53
C LEU A 92 10.10 20.15 2.69
N VAL A 93 9.81 18.87 2.93
CA VAL A 93 8.94 18.43 4.05
C VAL A 93 9.76 17.86 5.20
N GLN A 94 10.87 17.19 4.91
CA GLN A 94 11.80 16.72 5.93
C GLN A 94 13.24 16.76 5.43
N ALA A 95 14.12 17.38 6.22
CA ALA A 95 15.54 17.45 5.92
C ALA A 95 16.31 16.41 6.74
N GLY A 96 17.26 15.72 6.10
CA GLY A 96 18.28 14.90 6.73
C GLY A 96 17.75 13.71 7.52
N LEU A 97 16.78 12.96 6.98
CA LEU A 97 16.34 11.69 7.53
C LEU A 97 17.54 10.73 7.58
N MET A 98 18.01 10.37 8.77
CA MET A 98 19.27 9.64 8.96
C MET A 98 19.11 8.14 8.64
N PRO A 99 20.22 7.41 8.38
CA PRO A 99 20.22 5.95 8.32
C PRO A 99 19.52 5.30 9.53
N GLY A 100 18.61 4.37 9.25
CA GLY A 100 17.79 3.65 10.23
C GLY A 100 16.59 4.44 10.75
N GLU A 101 16.40 5.70 10.34
CA GLU A 101 15.26 6.50 10.76
C GLU A 101 14.03 6.29 9.88
N VAL A 102 12.88 6.63 10.46
CA VAL A 102 11.57 6.61 9.83
C VAL A 102 11.03 8.04 9.80
N SER A 103 10.50 8.46 8.66
CA SER A 103 9.88 9.78 8.53
C SER A 103 8.56 9.84 9.30
N ASP A 104 8.12 11.06 9.60
CA ASP A 104 6.70 11.28 9.86
C ASP A 104 5.89 10.95 8.59
N PRO A 105 4.59 10.61 8.72
CA PRO A 105 3.73 10.42 7.55
C PRO A 105 3.61 11.73 6.74
N ILE A 106 3.69 11.61 5.42
CA ILE A 106 3.63 12.72 4.48
C ILE A 106 2.55 12.43 3.46
N ALA A 107 1.59 13.34 3.29
CA ALA A 107 0.53 13.25 2.30
C ALA A 107 0.76 14.30 1.18
N PRO A 108 1.37 13.92 0.05
CA PRO A 108 1.44 14.80 -1.11
C PRO A 108 0.03 15.20 -1.58
N PRO A 109 -0.14 16.38 -2.20
CA PRO A 109 -1.41 16.76 -2.83
C PRO A 109 -1.90 15.71 -3.84
N PRO A 110 -3.21 15.70 -4.19
CA PRO A 110 -3.79 14.71 -5.11
C PRO A 110 -3.08 14.63 -6.49
N ASP A 111 -2.53 15.74 -6.97
CA ASP A 111 -1.77 15.82 -8.22
C ASP A 111 -0.24 15.81 -7.98
N GLY A 112 0.18 15.45 -6.78
CA GLY A 112 1.56 15.52 -6.31
C GLY A 112 2.29 14.19 -6.22
N ALA A 113 3.55 14.28 -5.80
CA ALA A 113 4.43 13.15 -5.59
C ALA A 113 5.37 13.39 -4.41
N LEU A 114 5.69 12.33 -3.68
CA LEU A 114 6.83 12.30 -2.78
C LEU A 114 8.11 12.12 -3.62
N ALA A 115 9.08 12.99 -3.41
CA ALA A 115 10.42 12.87 -3.99
C ALA A 115 11.46 12.71 -2.89
N VAL A 116 12.36 11.75 -3.07
CA VAL A 116 13.44 11.44 -2.14
C VAL A 116 14.76 11.80 -2.80
N LEU A 117 15.53 12.66 -2.17
CA LEU A 117 16.78 13.19 -2.68
C LEU A 117 17.94 12.93 -1.72
N GLU A 118 19.16 12.94 -2.26
CA GLU A 118 20.37 13.08 -1.43
C GLU A 118 20.27 14.32 -0.53
N ALA A 119 20.66 14.18 0.73
CA ALA A 119 20.61 15.31 1.66
C ALA A 119 21.45 16.50 1.19
N GLY A 120 20.86 17.69 1.20
CA GLY A 120 21.50 18.93 0.78
C GLY A 120 21.58 19.13 -0.74
N ALA A 121 20.88 18.31 -1.54
CA ALA A 121 20.76 18.52 -2.98
C ALA A 121 20.15 19.89 -3.29
N THR A 122 20.78 20.63 -4.20
CA THR A 122 20.41 22.02 -4.51
C THR A 122 19.38 22.16 -5.65
N ASP A 123 18.98 21.06 -6.27
CA ASP A 123 18.12 21.01 -7.45
C ASP A 123 16.82 20.19 -7.27
N PRO A 124 16.05 20.38 -6.19
CA PRO A 124 14.83 19.59 -5.92
C PRO A 124 13.72 19.78 -6.95
N GLU A 125 13.78 20.87 -7.71
CA GLU A 125 12.83 21.23 -8.77
C GLU A 125 13.06 20.49 -10.10
N CYS A 126 14.14 19.73 -10.25
CA CYS A 126 14.48 19.12 -11.52
C CYS A 126 13.45 18.03 -11.97
N VAL A 127 13.06 18.01 -13.26
CA VAL A 127 11.89 17.25 -13.77
C VAL A 127 12.25 16.02 -14.62
N ALA A 128 13.51 15.82 -15.03
CA ALA A 128 13.86 14.77 -16.00
C ALA A 128 15.14 13.98 -15.70
N THR A 129 16.23 14.64 -15.35
CA THR A 129 17.52 13.98 -15.07
C THR A 129 18.21 14.71 -13.93
N CYS A 130 17.94 14.23 -12.73
CA CYS A 130 18.43 14.84 -11.50
C CYS A 130 19.29 13.76 -10.86
N PRO A 131 20.63 13.91 -10.85
CA PRO A 131 21.52 12.85 -10.39
C PRO A 131 21.32 12.51 -8.91
N HIS A 132 20.71 13.43 -8.16
CA HIS A 132 20.48 13.35 -6.73
C HIS A 132 19.08 12.82 -6.35
N ILE A 133 18.18 12.61 -7.32
CA ILE A 133 16.87 11.99 -7.03
C ILE A 133 17.06 10.48 -6.92
N ILE A 134 16.71 9.94 -5.76
CA ILE A 134 16.70 8.51 -5.47
C ILE A 134 15.37 7.90 -5.91
N ALA A 135 14.26 8.57 -5.60
CA ALA A 135 12.92 8.10 -5.96
C ALA A 135 11.93 9.25 -6.17
N THR A 136 10.91 8.99 -6.98
CA THR A 136 9.71 9.83 -7.09
C THR A 136 8.51 8.91 -7.11
N LEU A 137 7.62 9.08 -6.15
CA LEU A 137 6.49 8.21 -5.87
C LEU A 137 5.22 9.07 -5.95
N SER A 138 4.38 8.76 -6.92
CA SER A 138 3.11 9.44 -7.11
C SER A 138 2.01 8.67 -6.41
N ALA A 139 1.05 9.40 -5.83
CA ALA A 139 -0.23 8.82 -5.46
C ALA A 139 -0.82 8.13 -6.69
N SER A 140 -1.11 6.83 -6.58
CA SER A 140 -1.82 6.08 -7.62
C SER A 140 -3.09 5.56 -7.01
N ALA A 141 -4.22 5.80 -7.67
CA ALA A 141 -5.51 5.27 -7.22
C ALA A 141 -5.58 3.73 -7.28
N ASP A 142 -4.61 3.08 -7.93
CA ASP A 142 -4.54 1.61 -8.04
C ASP A 142 -3.88 0.96 -6.81
N TYR A 143 -3.27 1.75 -5.92
CA TYR A 143 -2.60 1.30 -4.70
C TYR A 143 -3.27 1.98 -3.50
N GLY A 144 -3.47 1.23 -2.40
CA GLY A 144 -4.24 1.73 -1.25
C GLY A 144 -3.69 3.02 -0.63
N PRO A 145 -4.42 3.66 0.29
CA PRO A 145 -4.13 5.02 0.75
C PRO A 145 -2.83 5.16 1.58
N THR A 146 -2.18 4.04 1.93
CA THR A 146 -1.09 4.03 2.90
C THR A 146 0.11 3.25 2.40
N HIS A 147 1.25 3.94 2.40
CA HIS A 147 2.49 3.48 1.80
C HIS A 147 3.65 3.56 2.80
N THR A 148 4.49 2.51 2.82
CA THR A 148 5.79 2.50 3.48
C THR A 148 6.88 2.35 2.42
N VAL A 149 7.67 3.39 2.25
CA VAL A 149 8.75 3.49 1.27
C VAL A 149 10.06 3.07 1.93
N LEU A 150 10.65 1.95 1.49
CA LEU A 150 11.96 1.50 1.94
C LEU A 150 13.03 2.01 1.00
N LEU A 151 13.91 2.88 1.48
CA LEU A 151 15.10 3.31 0.74
C LEU A 151 16.20 2.30 1.00
N GLN A 152 16.77 1.76 -0.05
CA GLN A 152 17.77 0.69 0.06
C GLN A 152 18.83 0.80 -1.02
N GLN A 153 19.99 0.22 -0.75
CA GLN A 153 21.07 0.10 -1.70
C GLN A 153 21.33 -1.37 -2.04
N ALA A 154 21.20 -1.70 -3.33
CA ALA A 154 21.53 -3.01 -3.87
C ALA A 154 22.54 -2.83 -5.00
N ASP A 155 23.64 -3.60 -4.98
CA ASP A 155 24.70 -3.56 -6.01
C ASP A 155 25.26 -2.15 -6.29
N GLY A 156 25.33 -1.31 -5.25
CA GLY A 156 25.81 0.08 -5.38
C GLY A 156 24.84 1.01 -6.12
N GLN A 157 23.59 0.59 -6.32
CA GLN A 157 22.49 1.42 -6.80
C GLN A 157 21.51 1.68 -5.67
N ARG A 158 21.18 2.96 -5.47
CA ARG A 158 20.13 3.38 -4.54
C ARG A 158 18.79 3.22 -5.21
N SER A 159 17.81 2.76 -4.46
CA SER A 159 16.46 2.50 -4.94
C SER A 159 15.44 2.69 -3.82
N ALA A 160 14.18 2.84 -4.20
CA ALA A 160 13.07 2.78 -3.27
C ALA A 160 12.17 1.58 -3.60
N VAL A 161 11.69 0.94 -2.55
CA VAL A 161 10.64 -0.07 -2.61
C VAL A 161 9.41 0.56 -1.98
N ASP A 162 8.34 0.65 -2.74
CA ASP A 162 7.04 1.06 -2.22
C ASP A 162 6.29 -0.17 -1.73
N LEU A 163 5.85 -0.16 -0.47
CA LEU A 163 4.99 -1.17 0.14
C LEU A 163 3.65 -0.52 0.47
N TRP A 164 2.54 -1.10 0.04
CA TRP A 164 1.22 -0.51 0.20
C TRP A 164 0.19 -1.53 0.69
N GLU A 165 -0.93 -1.02 1.19
CA GLU A 165 -2.10 -1.85 1.46
C GLU A 165 -2.86 -2.16 0.18
N ASP A 166 -3.19 -3.43 -0.04
CA ASP A 166 -4.22 -3.81 -1.00
C ASP A 166 -5.29 -4.63 -0.27
N PRO A 167 -6.40 -3.98 0.15
CA PRO A 167 -7.46 -4.65 0.90
C PRO A 167 -8.20 -5.67 0.02
N THR A 168 -8.10 -5.54 -1.31
CA THR A 168 -8.76 -6.44 -2.27
C THR A 168 -7.90 -7.67 -2.59
N SER A 169 -6.59 -7.60 -2.32
CA SER A 169 -5.70 -8.74 -2.51
C SER A 169 -5.90 -9.78 -1.40
N LEU A 170 -6.32 -10.98 -1.79
CA LEU A 170 -6.26 -12.17 -0.93
C LEU A 170 -4.81 -12.70 -0.76
N GLY A 171 -3.81 -11.81 -0.80
CA GLY A 171 -2.43 -12.08 -0.40
C GLY A 171 -1.54 -12.88 -1.35
N GLN A 172 -1.80 -12.95 -2.67
CA GLN A 172 -1.02 -13.83 -3.57
C GLN A 172 -0.47 -13.24 -4.89
N GLY A 173 -0.58 -11.92 -5.13
CA GLY A 173 -0.24 -11.36 -6.46
C GLY A 173 1.05 -10.55 -6.55
N ASN A 174 1.29 -9.66 -5.58
CA ASN A 174 2.34 -8.66 -5.63
C ASN A 174 3.16 -8.72 -4.34
N SER A 175 4.48 -8.77 -4.44
CA SER A 175 5.36 -8.76 -3.28
C SER A 175 5.09 -7.54 -2.41
N ASN A 176 4.79 -6.39 -3.01
CA ASN A 176 4.72 -5.11 -2.32
C ASN A 176 3.35 -4.80 -1.66
N ALA A 177 2.35 -5.66 -1.87
CA ALA A 177 1.00 -5.47 -1.35
C ALA A 177 0.81 -6.20 -0.01
N MET A 178 0.32 -5.48 1.00
CA MET A 178 -0.10 -6.05 2.28
C MET A 178 -1.59 -6.42 2.21
N PRO A 179 -1.99 -7.61 2.73
CA PRO A 179 -3.41 -7.96 2.80
C PRO A 179 -4.18 -7.05 3.77
N ALA A 180 -5.50 -7.04 3.62
CA ALA A 180 -6.42 -6.43 4.57
C ALA A 180 -6.19 -6.94 6.01
N ALA A 181 -6.57 -6.12 6.98
CA ALA A 181 -6.60 -6.53 8.39
C ALA A 181 -7.53 -7.74 8.59
N ASP A 182 -7.08 -8.72 9.40
CA ASP A 182 -7.92 -9.86 9.78
C ASP A 182 -8.41 -9.65 11.23
N PRO A 183 -9.72 -9.48 11.47
CA PRO A 183 -10.24 -9.21 12.81
C PRO A 183 -10.03 -10.38 13.79
N SER A 184 -9.59 -11.56 13.32
CA SER A 184 -9.36 -12.75 14.14
C SER A 184 -7.89 -12.99 14.50
N THR A 185 -6.93 -12.30 13.85
CA THR A 185 -5.49 -12.47 14.10
C THR A 185 -4.69 -11.19 13.84
N ALA A 186 -3.54 -11.04 14.48
CA ALA A 186 -2.56 -10.05 14.05
C ALA A 186 -1.78 -10.58 12.85
N LEU A 187 -1.39 -9.69 11.94
CA LEU A 187 -0.62 -10.02 10.74
C LEU A 187 0.71 -9.28 10.71
N VAL A 188 1.78 -9.96 10.30
CA VAL A 188 3.08 -9.35 10.02
C VAL A 188 3.55 -9.66 8.60
N VAL A 189 3.98 -8.64 7.87
CA VAL A 189 4.67 -8.79 6.58
C VAL A 189 6.17 -8.59 6.80
N VAL A 190 7.00 -9.49 6.30
CA VAL A 190 8.45 -9.37 6.40
C VAL A 190 9.00 -8.80 5.08
N SER A 191 9.82 -7.76 5.18
CA SER A 191 10.48 -7.11 4.04
C SER A 191 11.99 -7.20 4.19
N ALA A 192 12.68 -7.81 3.22
CA ALA A 192 14.12 -8.09 3.30
C ALA A 192 14.92 -7.49 2.13
N GLY A 193 14.42 -6.42 1.53
CA GLY A 193 15.01 -5.82 0.34
C GLY A 193 16.43 -5.26 0.53
N ALA A 194 16.83 -4.95 1.77
CA ALA A 194 18.15 -4.42 2.12
C ALA A 194 19.07 -5.46 2.80
N VAL A 195 18.73 -6.75 2.72
CA VAL A 195 19.60 -7.83 3.20
C VAL A 195 20.64 -8.15 2.14
N VAL A 196 21.92 -8.08 2.51
CA VAL A 196 23.06 -8.37 1.62
C VAL A 196 23.68 -9.70 1.98
N ASN A 197 24.30 -10.36 1.00
CA ASN A 197 25.01 -11.64 1.18
C ASN A 197 24.15 -12.77 1.79
N ALA A 198 22.82 -12.64 1.77
CA ALA A 198 21.92 -13.72 2.12
C ALA A 198 21.62 -14.60 0.91
N ASP A 199 21.59 -15.91 1.14
CA ASP A 199 20.96 -16.81 0.20
C ASP A 199 19.48 -16.44 0.08
N PHE A 200 19.00 -16.26 -1.15
CA PHE A 200 17.56 -16.11 -1.41
C PHE A 200 16.80 -17.25 -0.71
N GLY A 201 15.78 -16.90 0.07
CA GLY A 201 14.91 -17.86 0.75
C GLY A 201 15.24 -18.12 2.22
N MET A 202 15.59 -17.11 3.02
CA MET A 202 15.68 -17.30 4.49
C MET A 202 14.39 -17.90 5.03
N ARG A 203 14.51 -18.77 6.03
CA ARG A 203 13.37 -19.46 6.63
C ARG A 203 12.92 -18.77 7.91
N VAL A 204 11.61 -18.69 8.08
CA VAL A 204 10.99 -18.04 9.25
C VAL A 204 10.58 -19.10 10.25
N ALA A 205 10.92 -18.90 11.52
CA ALA A 205 10.40 -19.69 12.63
C ALA A 205 9.92 -18.77 13.77
N TYR A 206 8.87 -19.19 14.46
CA TYR A 206 8.33 -18.53 15.65
C TYR A 206 7.48 -19.50 16.46
N ASP A 207 7.19 -19.12 17.71
CA ASP A 207 6.44 -19.94 18.65
C ASP A 207 5.04 -20.31 18.14
N GLY A 208 4.68 -21.58 18.28
CA GLY A 208 3.40 -22.13 17.78
C GLY A 208 3.51 -22.88 16.44
N VAL A 209 4.68 -22.87 15.80
CA VAL A 209 4.98 -23.57 14.55
C VAL A 209 6.03 -24.65 14.80
N ALA A 210 5.81 -25.87 14.33
CA ALA A 210 6.81 -26.93 14.42
C ALA A 210 7.80 -26.84 13.26
N GLY A 211 9.05 -26.45 13.54
CA GLY A 211 10.08 -26.23 12.51
C GLY A 211 9.93 -24.89 11.81
N CYS A 212 10.52 -24.76 10.62
CA CYS A 212 10.31 -23.57 9.80
C CYS A 212 8.87 -23.53 9.28
N GLN A 213 8.33 -22.33 9.09
CA GLN A 213 7.05 -22.16 8.40
C GLN A 213 7.13 -22.75 6.99
N ASP A 214 6.23 -23.67 6.64
CA ASP A 214 6.14 -24.15 5.26
C ASP A 214 5.51 -23.04 4.41
N SER A 215 6.29 -22.48 3.50
CA SER A 215 5.89 -21.41 2.58
C SER A 215 4.56 -21.68 1.87
N ASN A 216 3.69 -20.68 1.77
CA ASN A 216 2.55 -20.69 0.84
C ASN A 216 2.98 -20.69 -0.66
N LEU A 217 4.29 -20.58 -0.95
CA LEU A 217 4.90 -20.82 -2.26
C LEU A 217 6.10 -21.77 -2.12
N PRO A 218 6.14 -22.94 -2.77
CA PRO A 218 7.18 -23.94 -2.53
C PRO A 218 8.61 -23.41 -2.72
N GLY A 219 9.32 -23.22 -1.61
CA GLY A 219 10.78 -23.15 -1.58
C GLY A 219 11.44 -21.78 -1.32
N ILE A 220 10.68 -20.70 -1.08
CA ILE A 220 11.24 -19.38 -0.71
C ILE A 220 10.30 -18.74 0.31
N LEU A 221 10.78 -18.56 1.54
CA LEU A 221 10.02 -17.89 2.60
C LEU A 221 10.32 -16.39 2.64
N VAL A 222 11.59 -16.01 2.51
CA VAL A 222 12.03 -14.63 2.34
C VAL A 222 12.90 -14.48 1.09
N GLY A 223 12.34 -13.91 0.03
CA GLY A 223 13.09 -13.62 -1.20
C GLY A 223 12.41 -12.54 -2.03
N GLY A 224 13.15 -11.46 -2.33
CA GLY A 224 12.60 -10.25 -2.95
C GLY A 224 12.41 -9.12 -1.93
N THR A 225 11.70 -8.08 -2.34
CA THR A 225 11.46 -6.89 -1.51
C THR A 225 10.57 -7.17 -0.29
N SER A 226 9.75 -8.22 -0.33
CA SER A 226 8.81 -8.59 0.74
C SER A 226 8.22 -10.00 0.57
N THR A 227 7.68 -10.53 1.66
CA THR A 227 7.09 -11.87 1.79
C THR A 227 5.58 -11.82 1.98
N PRO A 228 4.86 -12.95 1.84
CA PRO A 228 3.48 -13.04 2.31
C PRO A 228 3.34 -12.65 3.80
N ALA A 229 2.14 -12.25 4.20
CA ALA A 229 1.82 -11.98 5.60
C ALA A 229 1.78 -13.28 6.43
N TYR A 230 2.28 -13.22 7.66
CA TYR A 230 2.23 -14.29 8.64
C TYR A 230 1.24 -13.92 9.76
N ALA A 231 0.39 -14.86 10.14
CA ALA A 231 -0.41 -14.72 11.34
C ALA A 231 0.50 -14.84 12.58
N VAL A 232 0.39 -13.89 13.49
CA VAL A 232 1.17 -13.84 14.74
C VAL A 232 0.27 -13.64 15.94
N GLY A 233 0.76 -14.06 17.12
CA GLY A 233 0.11 -13.80 18.39
C GLY A 233 0.40 -12.40 18.93
N THR A 234 -0.01 -12.14 20.17
CA THR A 234 0.20 -10.85 20.85
C THR A 234 1.68 -10.57 21.13
N ASP A 235 2.46 -11.61 21.41
CA ASP A 235 3.89 -11.53 21.75
C ASP A 235 4.61 -12.68 21.04
N THR A 236 4.96 -12.47 19.77
CA THR A 236 5.59 -13.49 18.92
C THR A 236 7.03 -13.11 18.61
N GLU A 237 7.98 -13.96 18.98
CA GLU A 237 9.37 -13.76 18.57
C GLU A 237 9.60 -14.44 17.21
N ILE A 238 9.96 -13.66 16.20
CA ILE A 238 10.37 -14.20 14.89
C ILE A 238 11.89 -14.34 14.84
N VAL A 239 12.36 -15.52 14.44
CA VAL A 239 13.76 -15.79 14.08
C VAL A 239 13.88 -16.23 12.62
N PHE A 240 15.05 -15.96 12.05
CA PHE A 240 15.37 -16.33 10.67
C PHE A 240 16.49 -17.35 10.63
N HIS A 241 16.36 -18.35 9.76
CA HIS A 241 17.31 -19.42 9.53
C HIS A 241 17.79 -19.42 8.08
N GLU A 242 18.94 -20.04 7.83
CA GLU A 242 19.44 -20.24 6.46
C GLU A 242 18.42 -21.04 5.63
N ASN A 243 18.38 -20.80 4.31
CA ASN A 243 17.47 -21.52 3.42
C ASN A 243 17.69 -23.06 3.46
N LEU A 244 18.91 -23.49 3.77
CA LEU A 244 19.25 -24.92 3.83
C LEU A 244 18.78 -25.60 5.12
N ASP A 245 18.52 -24.86 6.20
CA ASP A 245 18.05 -25.39 7.48
C ASP A 245 16.53 -25.60 7.45
N GLN A 246 16.08 -26.63 6.74
CA GLN A 246 14.64 -26.89 6.53
C GLN A 246 13.86 -27.18 7.81
N ASP A 247 14.56 -27.68 8.83
CA ASP A 247 13.97 -28.07 10.10
C ASP A 247 14.05 -26.96 11.16
N CYS A 248 14.70 -25.82 10.85
CA CYS A 248 15.00 -24.72 11.78
C CYS A 248 15.68 -25.24 13.06
N THR A 249 16.66 -26.13 12.90
CA THR A 249 17.37 -26.79 14.00
C THR A 249 18.76 -26.23 14.25
N ASP A 250 19.34 -25.56 13.25
CA ASP A 250 20.60 -24.84 13.40
C ASP A 250 20.35 -23.48 14.10
N GLY A 251 21.42 -22.79 14.45
CA GLY A 251 21.31 -21.46 15.07
C GLY A 251 20.70 -20.44 14.10
N PRO A 252 19.87 -19.50 14.59
CA PRO A 252 19.30 -18.48 13.72
C PRO A 252 20.37 -17.53 13.17
N ILE A 253 20.16 -17.07 11.94
CA ILE A 253 20.95 -16.03 11.27
C ILE A 253 20.37 -14.63 11.47
N GLY A 254 19.20 -14.50 12.11
CA GLY A 254 18.60 -13.22 12.46
C GLY A 254 17.52 -13.37 13.52
N GLY A 255 17.29 -12.28 14.27
CA GLY A 255 16.37 -12.27 15.39
C GLY A 255 16.96 -12.83 16.69
N PRO A 256 16.12 -13.03 17.73
CA PRO A 256 14.67 -12.85 17.71
C PRO A 256 14.26 -11.38 17.51
N PHE A 257 13.17 -11.18 16.78
CA PHE A 257 12.49 -9.90 16.64
C PHE A 257 11.12 -10.00 17.27
N ASP A 258 10.86 -9.12 18.25
CA ASP A 258 9.58 -9.03 18.92
C ASP A 258 8.54 -8.43 17.97
N VAL A 259 7.65 -9.28 17.46
CA VAL A 259 6.50 -8.88 16.67
C VAL A 259 5.22 -9.29 17.37
N GLY A 260 4.19 -8.47 17.27
CA GLY A 260 2.94 -8.80 17.92
C GLY A 260 1.93 -7.69 17.79
N GLY A 261 0.70 -8.06 18.07
CA GLY A 261 -0.40 -7.13 18.07
C GLY A 261 -1.71 -7.81 18.43
N GLU A 262 -2.75 -7.00 18.57
CA GLU A 262 -4.11 -7.50 18.79
C GLU A 262 -4.71 -7.99 17.46
N PRO A 263 -5.72 -8.88 17.48
CA PRO A 263 -6.49 -9.21 16.29
C PRO A 263 -6.94 -7.96 15.54
N GLY A 264 -6.78 -7.94 14.21
CA GLY A 264 -7.04 -6.78 13.35
C GLY A 264 -5.82 -5.87 13.15
N SER A 265 -4.76 -6.02 13.95
CA SER A 265 -3.54 -5.24 13.77
C SER A 265 -2.63 -5.79 12.67
N ARG A 266 -1.79 -4.90 12.14
CA ARG A 266 -0.87 -5.18 11.03
C ARG A 266 0.47 -4.53 11.30
N SER A 267 1.55 -5.25 11.01
CA SER A 267 2.90 -4.72 11.15
C SER A 267 3.80 -5.13 9.99
N HIS A 268 4.81 -4.31 9.71
CA HIS A 268 5.94 -4.65 8.86
C HIS A 268 7.15 -4.96 9.72
N LEU A 269 7.79 -6.10 9.48
CA LEU A 269 9.14 -6.40 9.95
C LEU A 269 10.11 -6.17 8.79
N ILE A 270 10.83 -5.05 8.84
CA ILE A 270 11.80 -4.65 7.82
C ILE A 270 13.17 -5.14 8.28
N LEU A 271 13.88 -5.86 7.42
CA LEU A 271 15.19 -6.46 7.69
C LEU A 271 16.27 -5.86 6.80
N TRP A 272 17.46 -5.66 7.36
CA TRP A 272 18.66 -5.25 6.64
C TRP A 272 19.93 -5.84 7.26
N GLY A 273 21.04 -5.72 6.54
CA GLY A 273 22.35 -6.21 6.98
C GLY A 273 22.69 -7.60 6.42
N GLU A 274 23.55 -8.33 7.12
CA GLU A 274 24.07 -9.64 6.70
C GLU A 274 23.56 -10.78 7.58
N PRO A 275 23.44 -12.02 7.06
CA PRO A 275 23.20 -13.19 7.90
C PRO A 275 24.16 -13.28 9.09
N GLY A 276 23.61 -13.47 10.29
CA GLY A 276 24.32 -13.47 11.57
C GLY A 276 24.47 -12.08 12.21
N ALA A 277 24.17 -11.02 11.47
CA ALA A 277 24.15 -9.62 11.91
C ALA A 277 22.92 -8.88 11.36
N LEU A 278 21.81 -9.61 11.16
CA LEU A 278 20.57 -9.02 10.66
C LEU A 278 20.01 -8.06 11.70
N GLU A 279 19.72 -6.86 11.23
CA GLU A 279 18.98 -5.84 11.98
C GLU A 279 17.53 -5.84 11.50
N GLY A 280 16.62 -5.39 12.36
CA GLY A 280 15.20 -5.43 12.11
C GLY A 280 14.47 -4.26 12.76
N LEU A 281 13.45 -3.77 12.05
CA LEU A 281 12.58 -2.69 12.49
C LEU A 281 11.13 -3.14 12.33
N VAL A 282 10.40 -3.13 13.44
CA VAL A 282 8.97 -3.45 13.45
C VAL A 282 8.19 -2.15 13.43
N LEU A 283 7.39 -1.95 12.38
CA LEU A 283 6.54 -0.77 12.22
C LEU A 283 5.08 -1.19 12.16
N PRO A 284 4.18 -0.55 12.93
CA PRO A 284 2.75 -0.72 12.70
C PRO A 284 2.40 -0.19 11.32
N PHE A 285 1.43 -0.81 10.69
CA PHE A 285 0.85 -0.28 9.47
C PHE A 285 0.13 1.04 9.80
N LEU A 286 0.21 2.03 8.91
CA LEU A 286 -0.47 3.30 9.12
C LEU A 286 -2.00 3.04 9.13
N GLY A 287 -2.71 3.54 10.15
CA GLY A 287 -4.15 3.29 10.31
C GLY A 287 -4.51 1.87 10.79
N SER A 288 -3.57 1.12 11.38
CA SER A 288 -3.83 -0.24 11.91
C SER A 288 -4.02 -0.32 13.42
N ASP A 289 -3.73 0.75 14.14
CA ASP A 289 -4.36 0.98 15.42
C ASP A 289 -5.82 1.34 15.15
N GLY A 290 -6.77 0.71 15.84
CA GLY A 290 -8.15 1.21 15.90
C GLY A 290 -8.27 2.61 16.52
N SER A 291 -7.18 3.38 16.57
CA SER A 291 -7.14 4.82 16.80
C SER A 291 -7.10 5.49 15.43
N SER A 292 -8.25 6.00 15.03
CA SER A 292 -8.45 6.94 13.93
C SER A 292 -7.77 8.30 14.18
N ASP A 293 -6.54 8.33 14.68
CA ASP A 293 -5.84 9.55 15.11
C ASP A 293 -4.74 9.95 14.10
N GLY A 294 -5.05 9.77 12.82
CA GLY A 294 -4.14 10.01 11.71
C GLY A 294 -4.74 10.83 10.57
N SER A 295 -5.48 11.92 10.84
CA SER A 295 -5.25 13.20 10.17
C SER A 295 -6.01 14.33 10.86
N ALA A 296 -5.38 15.50 10.86
CA ALA A 296 -6.00 16.74 11.24
C ALA A 296 -7.07 17.10 10.19
N THR A 297 -8.32 16.86 10.54
CA THR A 297 -9.37 17.83 10.20
C THR A 297 -9.92 18.36 11.51
N ASP A 298 -9.87 19.68 11.67
CA ASP A 298 -10.93 20.40 12.36
C ASP A 298 -12.23 20.15 11.57
N GLU A 299 -12.69 18.90 11.49
CA GLU A 299 -14.08 18.65 11.22
C GLU A 299 -14.83 19.11 12.46
N PRO A 300 -15.73 20.10 12.33
CA PRO A 300 -16.57 20.49 13.44
C PRO A 300 -17.24 19.20 13.92
N PRO A 301 -17.32 18.95 15.24
CA PRO A 301 -17.79 17.68 15.78
C PRO A 301 -19.04 17.30 15.02
N MET A 302 -18.93 16.26 14.16
CA MET A 302 -20.03 15.92 13.29
C MET A 302 -21.20 15.67 14.22
N GLY A 303 -22.23 16.50 14.03
CA GLY A 303 -23.52 16.20 14.61
C GLY A 303 -23.95 14.81 14.13
N PRO A 304 -25.04 14.26 14.68
CA PRO A 304 -25.59 13.01 14.15
C PRO A 304 -25.66 13.07 12.63
N ALA A 305 -25.12 12.06 11.94
CA ALA A 305 -25.03 12.02 10.48
C ALA A 305 -26.36 12.47 9.85
N THR A 306 -26.27 13.46 8.99
CA THR A 306 -27.43 14.05 8.33
C THR A 306 -27.74 13.30 7.05
N ARG A 307 -28.93 13.55 6.50
CA ARG A 307 -29.34 12.96 5.23
C ARG A 307 -28.38 13.33 4.10
N ASP A 308 -27.83 14.54 4.12
CA ASP A 308 -26.92 15.02 3.08
C ASP A 308 -25.58 14.28 3.16
N ASP A 309 -25.12 13.93 4.37
CA ASP A 309 -23.91 13.13 4.59
C ASP A 309 -24.08 11.70 4.06
N VAL A 310 -25.25 11.09 4.31
CA VAL A 310 -25.61 9.76 3.78
C VAL A 310 -25.71 9.77 2.25
N LEU A 311 -26.28 10.83 1.67
CA LEU A 311 -26.34 10.98 0.21
C LEU A 311 -24.95 11.15 -0.41
N ALA A 312 -24.06 11.92 0.21
CA ALA A 312 -22.69 12.09 -0.24
C ALA A 312 -21.92 10.76 -0.20
N TYR A 313 -22.03 10.02 0.91
CA TYR A 313 -21.42 8.70 1.07
C TYR A 313 -21.90 7.71 0.00
N ILE A 314 -23.21 7.51 -0.16
CA ILE A 314 -23.74 6.57 -1.16
C ILE A 314 -23.42 7.02 -2.59
N THR A 315 -23.39 8.32 -2.87
CA THR A 315 -22.97 8.83 -4.17
C THR A 315 -21.53 8.42 -4.49
N SER A 316 -20.62 8.55 -3.51
CA SER A 316 -19.23 8.11 -3.65
C SER A 316 -19.14 6.61 -3.94
N GLU A 317 -19.84 5.78 -3.15
CA GLU A 317 -19.85 4.33 -3.32
C GLU A 317 -20.35 3.91 -4.71
N LEU A 318 -21.42 4.54 -5.22
CA LEU A 318 -21.96 4.23 -6.54
C LEU A 318 -21.01 4.61 -7.69
N VAL A 319 -20.22 5.66 -7.53
CA VAL A 319 -19.18 6.04 -8.52
C VAL A 319 -18.03 5.03 -8.46
N THR A 320 -17.51 4.76 -7.27
CA THR A 320 -16.30 3.95 -7.07
C THR A 320 -16.55 2.48 -7.35
N GLU A 321 -17.62 1.90 -6.81
CA GLU A 321 -17.88 0.46 -6.87
C GLU A 321 -18.67 0.04 -8.13
N LEU A 322 -19.61 0.87 -8.58
CA LEU A 322 -20.49 0.53 -9.70
C LEU A 322 -20.17 1.29 -11.00
N GLY A 323 -19.17 2.17 -10.97
CA GLY A 323 -18.71 2.92 -12.15
C GLY A 323 -19.75 3.89 -12.70
N PHE A 324 -20.66 4.38 -11.87
CA PHE A 324 -21.65 5.38 -12.28
C PHE A 324 -20.96 6.73 -12.52
N THR A 325 -21.52 7.57 -13.38
CA THR A 325 -21.11 8.98 -13.40
C THR A 325 -21.62 9.69 -12.14
N GLU A 326 -20.99 10.79 -11.73
CA GLU A 326 -21.45 11.59 -10.57
C GLU A 326 -22.94 11.98 -10.67
N GLU A 327 -23.42 12.32 -11.88
CA GLU A 327 -24.82 12.68 -12.12
C GLU A 327 -25.77 11.47 -11.96
N GLN A 328 -25.36 10.28 -12.42
CA GLN A 328 -26.10 9.03 -12.25
C GLN A 328 -26.10 8.58 -10.78
N ALA A 329 -24.96 8.67 -10.11
CA ALA A 329 -24.76 8.30 -8.72
C ALA A 329 -25.56 9.20 -7.78
N SER A 330 -25.48 10.52 -7.95
CA SER A 330 -26.22 11.47 -7.12
C SER A 330 -27.74 11.28 -7.27
N CYS A 331 -28.23 11.10 -8.51
CA CYS A 331 -29.64 10.79 -8.76
C CYS A 331 -30.05 9.46 -8.12
N THR A 332 -29.24 8.41 -8.24
CA THR A 332 -29.57 7.07 -7.73
C THR A 332 -29.51 7.00 -6.20
N ALA A 333 -28.59 7.73 -5.58
CA ALA A 333 -28.47 7.82 -4.12
C ALA A 333 -29.76 8.34 -3.47
N GLU A 334 -30.48 9.26 -4.11
CA GLU A 334 -31.78 9.73 -3.60
C GLU A 334 -32.81 8.59 -3.52
N TYR A 335 -32.92 7.77 -4.56
CA TYR A 335 -33.82 6.62 -4.58
C TYR A 335 -33.42 5.57 -3.54
N PHE A 336 -32.12 5.32 -3.41
CA PHE A 336 -31.57 4.39 -2.42
C PHE A 336 -31.91 4.83 -0.99
N VAL A 337 -31.59 6.08 -0.63
CA VAL A 337 -31.83 6.62 0.72
C VAL A 337 -33.33 6.71 1.03
N ASP A 338 -34.16 7.03 0.04
CA ASP A 338 -35.62 7.07 0.24
C ASP A 338 -36.24 5.69 0.44
N ALA A 339 -35.71 4.66 -0.20
CA ALA A 339 -36.22 3.30 -0.07
C ALA A 339 -35.75 2.60 1.20
N VAL A 340 -34.45 2.73 1.53
CA VAL A 340 -33.85 2.08 2.70
C VAL A 340 -34.17 2.84 3.99
N GLY A 341 -34.28 4.17 3.89
CA GLY A 341 -34.54 5.06 5.02
C GLY A 341 -33.28 5.40 5.82
N ILE A 342 -33.17 6.67 6.20
CA ILE A 342 -32.01 7.18 6.94
C ILE A 342 -31.80 6.48 8.30
N ASP A 343 -32.88 6.09 8.98
CA ASP A 343 -32.81 5.40 10.27
C ASP A 343 -32.18 3.99 10.16
N THR A 344 -32.12 3.43 8.95
CA THR A 344 -31.45 2.16 8.66
C THR A 344 -30.00 2.38 8.27
N LEU A 345 -29.71 3.50 7.62
CA LEU A 345 -28.38 3.86 7.10
C LEU A 345 -27.53 4.60 8.13
N VAL A 346 -28.12 5.04 9.25
CA VAL A 346 -27.43 5.71 10.34
C VAL A 346 -27.76 5.01 11.66
N VAL A 347 -26.74 4.45 12.32
CA VAL A 347 -26.86 3.80 13.63
C VAL A 347 -25.92 4.51 14.60
N ASP A 348 -26.46 4.90 15.76
CA ASP A 348 -25.73 5.65 16.80
C ASP A 348 -25.07 6.96 16.31
N GLY A 349 -25.58 7.53 15.21
CA GLY A 349 -25.10 8.78 14.61
C GLY A 349 -24.03 8.60 13.55
N GLU A 350 -23.66 7.34 13.24
CA GLU A 350 -22.66 6.97 12.23
C GLU A 350 -23.32 6.27 11.05
N ILE A 351 -22.76 6.46 9.85
CA ILE A 351 -23.26 5.84 8.62
C ILE A 351 -22.88 4.35 8.63
N VAL A 352 -23.86 3.49 8.37
CA VAL A 352 -23.67 2.04 8.31
C VAL A 352 -23.01 1.65 7.00
N ASP A 353 -21.98 0.83 7.08
CA ASP A 353 -21.33 0.20 5.93
C ASP A 353 -22.35 -0.60 5.11
N LEU A 354 -22.42 -0.32 3.80
CA LEU A 354 -23.37 -0.95 2.88
C LEU A 354 -23.19 -2.46 2.78
N ASP A 355 -21.98 -2.97 2.99
CA ASP A 355 -21.66 -4.40 2.99
C ASP A 355 -22.18 -5.13 4.23
N SER A 356 -22.49 -4.38 5.29
CA SER A 356 -23.04 -4.91 6.54
C SER A 356 -24.57 -4.99 6.55
N LEU A 357 -25.24 -4.51 5.49
CA LEU A 357 -26.69 -4.49 5.39
C LEU A 357 -27.27 -5.91 5.30
N SER A 358 -28.38 -6.15 6.00
CA SER A 358 -29.07 -7.44 5.94
C SER A 358 -29.65 -7.71 4.53
N ASP A 359 -29.77 -8.99 4.15
CA ASP A 359 -30.34 -9.42 2.86
C ASP A 359 -31.69 -8.76 2.49
N ASP A 360 -32.54 -8.52 3.50
CA ASP A 360 -33.85 -7.86 3.30
C ASP A 360 -33.67 -6.38 2.90
N VAL A 361 -32.68 -5.69 3.48
CA VAL A 361 -32.34 -4.30 3.16
C VAL A 361 -31.65 -4.22 1.80
N VAL A 362 -30.75 -5.14 1.49
CA VAL A 362 -30.10 -5.24 0.18
C VAL A 362 -31.14 -5.45 -0.93
N THR A 363 -32.19 -6.23 -0.66
CA THR A 363 -33.31 -6.41 -1.61
C THR A 363 -34.05 -5.10 -1.85
N VAL A 364 -34.36 -4.34 -0.80
CA VAL A 364 -35.03 -3.03 -0.91
C VAL A 364 -34.16 -2.00 -1.64
N ALA A 365 -32.86 -1.96 -1.33
CA ALA A 365 -31.87 -1.13 -2.02
C ALA A 365 -31.80 -1.47 -3.51
N THR A 366 -31.75 -2.75 -3.85
CA THR A 366 -31.70 -3.23 -5.25
C THR A 366 -32.97 -2.83 -6.01
N ASP A 367 -34.14 -3.01 -5.43
CA ASP A 367 -35.42 -2.60 -6.03
C ASP A 367 -35.47 -1.08 -6.27
N ALA A 368 -34.89 -0.29 -5.35
CA ALA A 368 -34.78 1.15 -5.48
C ALA A 368 -33.86 1.58 -6.63
N MET A 369 -32.71 0.92 -6.77
CA MET A 369 -31.79 1.15 -7.88
C MET A 369 -32.39 0.76 -9.22
N ILE A 370 -33.16 -0.34 -9.27
CA ILE A 370 -33.94 -0.72 -10.47
C ILE A 370 -34.97 0.36 -10.81
N ALA A 371 -35.64 0.93 -9.81
CA ALA A 371 -36.58 2.04 -10.03
C ALA A 371 -35.89 3.33 -10.51
N ALA A 372 -34.61 3.52 -10.18
CA ALA A 372 -33.77 4.64 -10.63
C ALA A 372 -33.25 4.49 -12.07
N VAL A 373 -33.37 3.32 -12.71
CA VAL A 373 -32.81 3.05 -14.04
C VAL A 373 -33.27 4.04 -15.10
N GLU A 374 -34.59 4.20 -15.27
CA GLU A 374 -35.13 5.13 -16.28
C GLU A 374 -34.99 6.61 -15.86
N PRO A 375 -35.28 7.02 -14.61
CA PRO A 375 -35.15 8.41 -14.18
C PRO A 375 -33.72 8.96 -14.15
N CYS A 376 -32.75 8.12 -13.76
CA CYS A 376 -31.35 8.52 -13.63
C CYS A 376 -30.51 8.14 -14.85
N GLY A 377 -31.11 7.53 -15.88
CA GLY A 377 -30.41 7.13 -17.10
C GLY A 377 -29.34 6.07 -16.87
N LEU A 378 -29.59 5.11 -15.98
CA LEU A 378 -28.69 3.98 -15.75
C LEU A 378 -28.82 2.98 -16.90
N ASP A 379 -27.73 2.28 -17.23
CA ASP A 379 -27.78 1.16 -18.16
C ASP A 379 -28.43 -0.05 -17.46
N PRO A 380 -29.57 -0.57 -17.95
CA PRO A 380 -30.20 -1.76 -17.37
C PRO A 380 -29.30 -3.00 -17.36
N SER A 381 -28.26 -3.03 -18.20
CA SER A 381 -27.29 -4.14 -18.26
C SER A 381 -26.47 -4.29 -16.98
N LEU A 382 -26.36 -3.22 -16.17
CA LEU A 382 -25.64 -3.20 -14.89
C LEU A 382 -26.29 -4.08 -13.82
N PHE A 383 -27.58 -4.40 -13.97
CA PHE A 383 -28.35 -5.19 -13.00
C PHE A 383 -28.53 -6.67 -13.41
N GLY A 384 -27.87 -7.11 -14.49
CA GLY A 384 -27.89 -8.50 -14.95
C GLY A 384 -29.27 -8.95 -15.44
N ALA A 385 -29.56 -8.73 -16.73
CA ALA A 385 -30.74 -9.29 -17.40
C ALA A 385 -30.63 -10.80 -17.67
#